data_AF-F0GJM2-F1
#
_entry.id   AF-F0GJM2-F1
#
_cell.length_a   1.000
_cell.length_b   1.000
_cell.length_c   1.000
_cell.angle_alpha   90.00
_cell.angle_beta   90.00
_cell.angle_gamma   90.00
#
_symmetry.space_group_name_H-M   'P 1'
#
loop_
_entity.id
_entity.type
_entity.pdbx_description
1 polymer ?
#
loop_
_entity_poly.entity_id
_entity_poly.type
_entity_poly.pdbx_seq_one_letter_code
_entity_poly.pdbx_strand_id
1 'polypeptide(L)'
;PPHRIETVLAPAWTTDWITPEARDKLRAYGIAPPVGQCGSAAPRENVVRFMPRPVAAPVCPRCGSARTERLAQFASTACKALYRCVDCREPFDYFKPY
;
A
#
# COMPACT_ATOMS: atom_id res chain seq x y z
N PRO A 1 11.45 28.98 2.81
CA PRO A 1 10.42 28.02 2.34
C PRO A 1 9.41 27.74 3.46
N PRO A 2 8.09 27.66 3.20
CA PRO A 2 7.08 27.42 4.24
C PRO A 2 7.08 25.98 4.79
N HIS A 3 8.02 25.14 4.37
CA HIS A 3 8.17 23.76 4.82
C HIS A 3 9.50 23.57 5.56
N ARG A 4 9.47 22.77 6.63
CA ARG A 4 10.64 22.28 7.36
C ARG A 4 10.81 20.79 7.05
N ILE A 5 12.04 20.37 6.77
CA ILE A 5 12.39 18.97 6.54
C ILE A 5 13.20 18.49 7.75
N GLU A 6 12.83 17.35 8.31
CA GLU A 6 13.58 16.68 9.37
C GLU A 6 13.99 15.29 8.89
N THR A 7 15.28 14.99 8.96
CA THR A 7 15.83 13.69 8.59
C THR A 7 15.82 12.78 9.81
N VAL A 8 15.00 11.73 9.77
CA VAL A 8 14.85 10.77 10.87
C VAL A 8 15.34 9.40 10.40
N LEU A 9 16.25 8.80 11.16
CA LEU A 9 16.77 7.45 10.88
C LEU A 9 16.03 6.35 11.66
N ALA A 10 15.50 6.69 12.83
CA ALA A 10 14.77 5.78 13.69
C ALA A 10 13.55 6.49 14.33
N PRO A 11 12.37 5.85 14.38
CA PRO A 11 12.07 4.53 13.81
C PRO A 11 12.10 4.52 12.28
N ALA A 12 12.27 3.34 11.68
CA ALA A 12 12.26 3.19 10.23
C ALA A 12 10.92 3.69 9.65
N TRP A 13 11.00 4.26 8.45
CA TRP A 13 9.81 4.68 7.72
C TRP A 13 8.88 3.49 7.45
N THR A 14 7.58 3.71 7.59
CA THR A 14 6.56 2.72 7.28
C THR A 14 5.35 3.37 6.61
N THR A 15 4.68 2.61 5.76
CA THR A 15 3.38 2.96 5.17
C THR A 15 2.27 3.18 6.21
N ASP A 16 2.47 2.77 7.47
CA ASP A 16 1.58 3.13 8.59
C ASP A 16 1.53 4.65 8.83
N TRP A 17 2.57 5.39 8.44
CA TRP A 17 2.61 6.86 8.59
C TRP A 17 1.75 7.60 7.56
N ILE A 18 1.21 6.90 6.55
CA ILE A 18 0.28 7.49 5.59
C ILE A 18 -1.07 7.72 6.28
N THR A 19 -1.40 8.99 6.49
CA THR A 19 -2.61 9.43 7.21
C THR A 19 -3.90 8.99 6.51
N PRO A 20 -5.04 8.91 7.23
CA PRO A 20 -6.34 8.59 6.62
C PRO A 20 -6.69 9.51 5.45
N GLU A 21 -6.45 10.82 5.57
CA GLU A 21 -6.75 11.79 4.53
C GLU A 21 -5.90 11.55 3.28
N ALA A 22 -4.64 11.15 3.45
CA ALA A 22 -3.77 10.78 2.34
C ALA A 22 -4.26 9.48 1.67
N ARG A 23 -4.74 8.50 2.44
CA ARG A 23 -5.34 7.27 1.90
C ARG A 23 -6.61 7.58 1.08
N ASP A 24 -7.44 8.51 1.54
CA ASP A 24 -8.62 8.94 0.80
C ASP A 24 -8.26 9.66 -0.50
N LYS A 25 -7.24 10.53 -0.48
CA LYS A 25 -6.70 11.17 -1.69
C LYS A 25 -6.14 10.16 -2.70
N LEU A 26 -5.47 9.10 -2.24
CA LEU A 26 -5.02 8.02 -3.11
C LEU A 26 -6.21 7.35 -3.81
N ARG A 27 -7.27 7.00 -3.06
CA ARG A 27 -8.49 6.40 -3.63
C ARG A 27 -9.15 7.34 -4.64
N ALA A 28 -9.29 8.62 -4.31
CA ALA A 28 -9.87 9.62 -5.20
C ALA A 28 -9.05 9.79 -6.49
N TYR A 29 -7.73 9.62 -6.42
CA TYR A 29 -6.84 9.61 -7.59
C TYR A 29 -6.89 8.29 -8.38
N GLY A 30 -7.56 7.24 -7.89
CA GLY A 30 -7.61 5.92 -8.52
C GLY A 30 -6.46 4.99 -8.15
N ILE A 31 -5.69 5.31 -7.10
CA ILE A 31 -4.65 4.43 -6.54
C ILE A 31 -5.19 3.74 -5.30
N ALA A 32 -5.08 2.42 -5.23
CA ALA A 32 -5.41 1.69 -4.02
C ALA A 32 -4.34 1.94 -2.94
N PRO A 33 -4.72 2.42 -1.74
CA PRO A 33 -3.79 2.64 -0.63
C PRO A 33 -3.24 1.31 -0.09
N PRO A 34 -2.09 1.32 0.61
CA PRO A 34 -1.54 0.11 1.22
C PRO A 34 -2.52 -0.49 2.23
N VAL A 35 -2.54 -1.81 2.29
CA VAL A 35 -3.41 -2.56 3.22
C VAL A 35 -2.56 -3.25 4.27
N GLY A 36 -3.10 -3.36 5.49
CA GLY A 36 -2.40 -3.91 6.64
C GLY A 36 -1.70 -2.86 7.50
N GLN A 37 -1.07 -3.33 8.58
CA GLN A 37 -0.20 -2.56 9.46
C GLN A 37 1.23 -3.06 9.25
N CYS A 38 2.13 -2.17 8.86
CA CYS A 38 3.46 -2.50 8.38
C CYS A 38 4.57 -2.22 9.40
N GLY A 39 4.37 -1.24 10.30
CA GLY A 39 5.43 -0.75 11.19
C GLY A 39 5.07 -0.69 12.67
N SER A 40 3.89 -1.15 13.09
CA SER A 40 3.39 -1.01 14.47
C SER A 40 3.35 -2.30 15.30
N ALA A 41 3.97 -3.38 14.84
CA ALA A 41 4.27 -4.48 15.76
C ALA A 41 5.41 -4.02 16.70
N ALA A 42 5.13 -4.01 18.01
CA ALA A 42 6.13 -3.99 19.10
C ALA A 42 7.36 -4.87 18.76
N PRO A 43 8.54 -4.72 19.39
CA PRO A 43 9.72 -5.53 19.10
C PRO A 43 9.44 -7.00 19.38
N ARG A 44 8.81 -7.66 18.42
CA ARG A 44 8.64 -9.09 18.31
C ARG A 44 9.91 -9.53 17.64
N GLU A 45 10.53 -10.55 18.21
CA GLU A 45 11.62 -11.29 17.60
C GLU A 45 11.44 -11.30 16.08
N ASN A 46 12.36 -10.64 15.35
CA ASN A 46 12.30 -10.54 13.90
C ASN A 46 12.62 -11.92 13.32
N VAL A 47 11.65 -12.83 13.40
CA VAL A 47 11.75 -14.16 12.82
C VAL A 47 11.84 -13.95 11.31
N VAL A 48 13.03 -14.20 10.75
CA VAL A 48 13.24 -14.21 9.31
C VAL A 48 12.34 -15.29 8.73
N ARG A 49 11.26 -14.86 8.09
CA ARG A 49 10.28 -15.76 7.47
C ARG A 49 10.64 -15.90 6.00
N PHE A 50 11.09 -17.09 5.62
CA PHE A 50 11.48 -17.39 4.23
C PHE A 50 10.29 -17.38 3.25
N MET A 51 9.05 -17.45 3.75
CA MET A 51 7.85 -17.26 2.96
C MET A 51 7.18 -15.93 3.29
N PRO A 52 6.82 -15.12 2.27
CA PRO A 52 6.09 -13.88 2.47
C PRO A 52 4.72 -14.16 3.08
N ARG A 53 4.32 -13.34 4.06
CA ARG A 53 2.96 -13.37 4.59
C ARG A 53 1.99 -12.97 3.46
N PRO A 54 0.88 -13.70 3.24
CA PRO A 54 -0.11 -13.28 2.26
C PRO A 54 -0.65 -11.90 2.67
N VAL A 55 -0.40 -10.91 1.83
CA VAL A 55 -0.96 -9.56 1.96
C VAL A 55 -2.37 -9.61 1.37
N ALA A 56 -3.34 -9.04 2.08
CA ALA A 56 -4.70 -8.93 1.56
C ALA A 56 -4.69 -8.19 0.21
N ALA A 57 -5.53 -8.62 -0.73
CA ALA A 57 -5.67 -7.90 -2.00
C ALA A 57 -6.32 -6.52 -1.75
N PRO A 58 -5.91 -5.48 -2.50
CA PRO A 58 -6.54 -4.17 -2.38
C PRO A 58 -7.98 -4.18 -2.91
N VAL A 59 -8.81 -3.33 -2.32
CA VAL A 59 -10.15 -3.02 -2.84
C VAL A 59 -10.03 -2.08 -4.04
N CYS A 60 -10.87 -2.29 -5.06
CA CYS A 60 -10.91 -1.42 -6.23
C CYS A 60 -11.29 0.02 -5.83
N PRO A 61 -10.45 1.03 -6.14
CA PRO A 61 -10.74 2.42 -5.76
C PRO A 61 -11.91 3.03 -6.55
N ARG A 62 -12.29 2.44 -7.69
CA ARG A 62 -13.36 2.94 -8.56
C ARG A 62 -14.75 2.46 -8.14
N CYS A 63 -14.91 1.19 -7.79
CA CYS A 63 -16.23 0.60 -7.49
C CYS A 63 -16.35 -0.05 -6.11
N GLY A 64 -15.26 -0.12 -5.34
CA GLY A 64 -15.28 -0.72 -4.00
C GLY A 64 -15.31 -2.26 -3.96
N SER A 65 -15.21 -2.95 -5.11
CA SER A 65 -15.15 -4.43 -5.12
C SER A 65 -13.84 -4.95 -4.50
N ALA A 66 -13.96 -6.00 -3.68
CA ALA A 66 -12.83 -6.75 -3.15
C ALA A 66 -12.31 -7.84 -4.11
N ARG A 67 -13.01 -8.11 -5.22
CA ARG A 67 -12.56 -9.09 -6.22
C ARG A 67 -11.57 -8.43 -7.16
N THR A 68 -10.31 -8.46 -6.77
CA THR A 68 -9.20 -7.90 -7.53
C THR A 68 -8.12 -8.94 -7.73
N GLU A 69 -7.43 -8.86 -8.87
CA GLU A 69 -6.33 -9.75 -9.20
C GLU A 69 -5.08 -8.93 -9.56
N ARG A 70 -3.91 -9.44 -9.18
CA ARG A 70 -2.64 -8.80 -9.49
C ARG A 70 -2.22 -9.19 -10.91
N LEU A 71 -2.02 -8.19 -11.76
CA LEU A 71 -1.50 -8.38 -13.12
C LEU A 71 0.03 -8.35 -13.14
N ALA A 72 0.65 -7.44 -12.38
CA ALA A 72 2.10 -7.31 -12.30
C ALA A 72 2.56 -6.93 -10.89
N GLN A 73 3.72 -7.45 -10.49
CA GLN A 73 4.33 -7.13 -9.19
C GLN A 73 4.86 -5.68 -9.11
N PHE A 74 5.10 -5.07 -10.27
CA PHE A 74 5.59 -3.71 -10.42
C PHE A 74 4.74 -2.97 -11.46
N ALA A 75 4.51 -1.69 -11.22
CA ALA A 75 3.73 -0.83 -12.11
C ALA A 75 4.49 0.47 -12.39
N SER A 76 3.82 1.62 -12.31
CA SER A 76 4.43 2.94 -12.58
C SER A 76 5.67 3.24 -11.72
N THR A 77 5.80 2.59 -10.56
CA THR A 77 7.00 2.63 -9.71
C THR A 77 7.24 1.28 -9.06
N ALA A 78 8.47 1.05 -8.56
CA ALA A 78 8.82 -0.18 -7.85
C ALA A 78 8.02 -0.38 -6.54
N CYS A 79 7.54 0.69 -5.91
CA CYS A 79 6.69 0.63 -4.73
C CYS A 79 5.22 0.32 -5.04
N LYS A 80 4.82 0.30 -6.32
CA LYS A 80 3.45 0.00 -6.75
C LYS A 80 3.36 -1.34 -7.49
N ALA A 81 2.20 -1.98 -7.41
CA ALA A 81 1.85 -3.17 -8.19
C ALA A 81 0.59 -2.88 -9.02
N LEU A 82 0.46 -3.55 -10.17
CA LEU A 82 -0.68 -3.36 -11.07
C LEU A 82 -1.75 -4.40 -10.79
N TYR A 83 -2.98 -3.94 -10.58
CA TYR A 83 -4.15 -4.78 -10.32
C TYR A 83 -5.25 -4.53 -11.34
N ARG A 84 -6.18 -5.48 -11.45
CA ARG A 84 -7.44 -5.34 -12.17
C ARG A 84 -8.61 -5.72 -11.27
N CYS A 85 -9.68 -4.95 -11.32
CA CYS A 85 -10.95 -5.32 -10.70
C CYS A 85 -11.70 -6.31 -11.59
N VAL A 86 -12.19 -7.42 -11.03
CA VAL A 86 -12.95 -8.42 -11.78
C VAL A 86 -14.36 -7.91 -12.12
N ASP A 87 -14.97 -7.10 -11.23
CA ASP A 87 -16.34 -6.61 -11.37
C ASP A 87 -16.46 -5.50 -12.43
N CYS A 88 -15.66 -4.44 -12.31
CA CYS A 88 -15.74 -3.29 -13.21
C CYS A 88 -14.67 -3.30 -14.32
N ARG A 89 -13.75 -4.28 -14.30
CA ARG A 89 -12.64 -4.46 -15.26
C ARG A 89 -11.62 -3.31 -15.29
N GLU A 90 -11.68 -2.39 -14.34
CA GLU A 90 -10.74 -1.26 -14.23
C GLU A 90 -9.33 -1.75 -13.81
N PRO A 91 -8.27 -1.42 -14.57
CA PRO A 91 -6.90 -1.55 -14.10
C PRO A 91 -6.54 -0.40 -13.15
N PHE A 92 -5.78 -0.69 -12.08
CA PHE A 92 -5.37 0.35 -11.11
C PHE A 92 -4.03 0.04 -10.45
N ASP A 93 -3.34 1.09 -10.03
CA ASP A 93 -2.12 1.01 -9.23
C ASP A 93 -2.46 0.73 -7.76
N TYR A 94 -1.69 -0.15 -7.13
CA TYR A 94 -1.74 -0.44 -5.69
C TYR A 94 -0.41 -0.08 -5.04
N PHE A 95 -0.42 0.75 -4.00
CA PHE A 95 0.77 1.06 -3.22
C PHE A 95 1.06 -0.09 -2.25
N LYS A 96 2.21 -0.75 -2.40
CA LYS A 96 2.53 -1.95 -1.60
C LYS A 96 2.80 -1.60 -0.13
N PRO A 97 2.49 -2.51 0.80
CA PRO A 97 2.77 -2.32 2.22
C PRO A 97 4.27 -2.52 2.49
N TYR A 98 4.89 -1.55 3.16
CA TYR A 98 6.26 -1.58 3.66
C TYR A 98 6.36 -0.90 5.02
#